data_AF-A0A519BA13-F1
#
_entry.id   AF-A0A519BA13-F1
#
_cell.length_a   1.000
_cell.length_b   1.000
_cell.length_c   1.000
_cell.angle_alpha   90.00
_cell.angle_beta   90.00
_cell.angle_gamma   90.00
#
_symmetry.space_group_name_H-M   'P 1'
#
loop_
_entity.id
_entity.type
_entity.pdbx_description
1 polymer ?
#
loop_
_entity_poly.entity_id
_entity_poly.type
_entity_poly.pdbx_seq_one_letter_code
_entity_poly.pdbx_strand_id
1 'polypeptide(L)'
;MQKILMLNFTRMGDLIESTSLFKRIKAVYPDSYVTLAVVPDFFEICDFFDDIDEIRIFDMNVILTELQNNQFNFNYETYKKFENALKEFTGENYDIVFNLTHDIASSYFMYILNSKKFVGFSRNREDSLITYGEFLKFFSAIAKVRKASCINLVDIYEKMFNENIMRNVIYKNNNGNSKYNQNNYTGKIYLNTEKKKNTRKRIDEFFSINNVNKNNRIISFAIGASSPLKKWKKEYFAELGKSLLKYDKNIKILILGAKYDEEGGQYIKSYLDNNNCNNVIDLTGKTTVSELVNFVKKSNLLVTNDTGTMHIATAVETDVTVIYTGQAGFYETGPYRENQTLILPDIPCFPCDFKTACTNYLCGEYIRPENVFEIIKLKLENKLNKENLNALNNDCDNLHALNKIIPMVSKFDGYGFMDYLPLKDIKLTFENFRLKIFKLAMESCLANISSQPLSEDDITVFMDNYSYLDENFNFDISKLYNILDIMVNLCIDAMIFCKSLIKISINNEINTDNQKNYIAELFFNLNGIDNSLLLRALAYDELYALNIMHRSAKESTLSYDLFGIAFDRLKNFSRFKLFLKTYKKFIDVFLEEIKLKFN
;
A
#
# COMPACT_ATOMS: atom_id res chain seq x y z
N MET A 1 -27.45 -10.84 -12.46
CA MET A 1 -26.13 -10.26 -12.74
C MET A 1 -26.03 -8.95 -11.98
N GLN A 2 -25.07 -8.82 -11.07
CA GLN A 2 -24.85 -7.57 -10.35
C GLN A 2 -24.02 -6.62 -11.22
N LYS A 3 -24.42 -5.36 -11.35
CA LYS A 3 -23.61 -4.33 -12.02
C LYS A 3 -22.73 -3.61 -11.00
N ILE A 4 -21.43 -3.68 -11.20
CA ILE A 4 -20.44 -3.11 -10.28
C ILE A 4 -19.63 -2.05 -11.03
N LEU A 5 -19.52 -0.85 -10.46
CA LEU A 5 -18.62 0.20 -10.95
C LEU A 5 -17.40 0.31 -10.06
N MET A 6 -16.23 0.39 -10.67
CA MET A 6 -14.96 0.64 -9.99
C MET A 6 -14.36 1.94 -10.49
N LEU A 7 -14.18 2.91 -9.60
CA LEU A 7 -13.52 4.18 -9.88
C LEU A 7 -12.05 4.06 -9.50
N ASN A 8 -11.17 4.00 -10.48
CA ASN A 8 -9.73 3.95 -10.26
C ASN A 8 -8.99 4.93 -11.20
N PHE A 9 -8.91 6.19 -10.77
CA PHE A 9 -8.26 7.29 -11.48
C PHE A 9 -6.81 7.51 -11.03
N THR A 10 -6.16 6.45 -10.56
CA THR A 10 -4.80 6.48 -10.02
C THR A 10 -3.76 6.16 -11.11
N ARG A 11 -2.49 6.01 -10.72
CA ARG A 11 -1.40 5.72 -11.65
C ARG A 11 -1.36 4.24 -11.99
N MET A 12 -0.59 3.89 -13.03
CA MET A 12 -0.45 2.50 -13.50
C MET A 12 -0.11 1.47 -12.39
N GLY A 13 0.76 1.82 -11.42
CA GLY A 13 1.13 0.91 -10.33
C GLY A 13 -0.08 0.54 -9.46
N ASP A 14 -0.75 1.55 -8.91
CA ASP A 14 -1.97 1.43 -8.11
C ASP A 14 -3.09 0.68 -8.86
N LEU A 15 -3.21 0.90 -10.18
CA LEU A 15 -4.15 0.20 -11.04
C LEU A 15 -3.84 -1.30 -11.16
N ILE A 16 -2.57 -1.69 -11.31
CA ILE A 16 -2.14 -3.09 -11.27
C ILE A 16 -2.38 -3.69 -9.88
N GLU A 17 -2.10 -2.95 -8.81
CA GLU A 17 -2.32 -3.42 -7.44
C GLU A 17 -3.80 -3.70 -7.15
N SER A 18 -4.71 -2.92 -7.75
CA SER A 18 -6.16 -3.13 -7.62
C SER A 18 -6.69 -4.42 -8.28
N THR A 19 -5.88 -5.11 -9.09
CA THR A 19 -6.28 -6.36 -9.74
C THR A 19 -6.59 -7.50 -8.75
N SER A 20 -6.01 -7.46 -7.54
CA SER A 20 -6.36 -8.39 -6.46
C SER A 20 -7.83 -8.26 -6.06
N LEU A 21 -8.32 -7.01 -5.98
CA LEU A 21 -9.72 -6.72 -5.69
C LEU A 21 -10.64 -7.14 -6.85
N PHE A 22 -10.23 -6.97 -8.11
CA PHE A 22 -11.03 -7.39 -9.26
C PHE A 22 -11.30 -8.91 -9.22
N LYS A 23 -10.24 -9.69 -8.99
CA LYS A 23 -10.35 -11.15 -8.75
C LYS A 23 -11.25 -11.47 -7.58
N ARG A 24 -11.10 -10.73 -6.48
CA ARG A 24 -11.91 -10.95 -5.27
C ARG A 24 -13.39 -10.67 -5.55
N ILE A 25 -13.71 -9.63 -6.31
CA ILE A 25 -15.08 -9.30 -6.71
C ILE A 25 -15.68 -10.41 -7.57
N LYS A 26 -14.98 -10.89 -8.60
CA LYS A 26 -15.45 -12.01 -9.44
C LYS A 26 -15.55 -13.31 -8.66
N ALA A 27 -14.68 -13.55 -7.67
CA ALA A 27 -14.82 -14.70 -6.78
C ALA A 27 -16.14 -14.61 -5.99
N VAL A 28 -16.45 -13.47 -5.37
CA VAL A 28 -17.66 -13.28 -4.55
C VAL A 28 -18.93 -13.19 -5.39
N TYR A 29 -18.83 -12.56 -6.56
CA TYR A 29 -19.92 -12.34 -7.51
C TYR A 29 -19.52 -12.87 -8.89
N PRO A 30 -19.56 -14.21 -9.12
CA PRO A 30 -19.13 -14.82 -10.37
C PRO A 30 -19.86 -14.27 -11.60
N ASP A 31 -21.16 -14.02 -11.47
CA ASP A 31 -22.02 -13.48 -12.53
C ASP A 31 -22.14 -11.94 -12.47
N SER A 32 -21.15 -11.24 -11.91
CA SER A 32 -21.14 -9.77 -11.92
C SER A 32 -20.67 -9.23 -13.27
N TYR A 33 -21.20 -8.06 -13.64
CA TYR A 33 -20.69 -7.23 -14.72
C TYR A 33 -19.94 -6.06 -14.11
N VAL A 34 -18.63 -5.99 -14.34
CA VAL A 34 -17.71 -5.06 -13.69
C VAL A 34 -17.25 -4.03 -14.72
N THR A 35 -17.66 -2.79 -14.50
CA THR A 35 -17.20 -1.62 -15.24
C THR A 35 -16.07 -0.94 -14.47
N LEU A 36 -14.95 -0.68 -15.12
CA LEU A 36 -13.78 0.00 -14.55
C LEU A 36 -13.62 1.38 -15.21
N ALA A 37 -13.73 2.44 -14.41
CA ALA A 37 -13.48 3.81 -14.82
C ALA A 37 -12.02 4.20 -14.52
N VAL A 38 -11.28 4.65 -15.53
CA VAL A 38 -9.84 4.99 -15.47
C VAL A 38 -9.54 6.31 -16.18
N VAL A 39 -8.37 6.89 -15.87
CA VAL A 39 -7.83 8.03 -16.60
C VAL A 39 -7.26 7.62 -17.97
N PRO A 40 -7.20 8.53 -18.96
CA PRO A 40 -6.69 8.23 -20.29
C PRO A 40 -5.24 7.71 -20.32
N ASP A 41 -4.35 8.21 -19.46
CA ASP A 41 -2.91 7.96 -19.56
C ASP A 41 -2.50 6.49 -19.38
N PHE A 42 -3.32 5.71 -18.68
CA PHE A 42 -2.97 4.33 -18.29
C PHE A 42 -3.96 3.28 -18.80
N PHE A 43 -4.85 3.63 -19.73
CA PHE A 43 -5.89 2.70 -20.18
C PHE A 43 -5.34 1.42 -20.83
N GLU A 44 -4.17 1.46 -21.48
CA GLU A 44 -3.58 0.30 -22.17
C GLU A 44 -3.28 -0.87 -21.22
N ILE A 45 -3.00 -0.60 -19.93
CA ILE A 45 -2.75 -1.68 -18.96
C ILE A 45 -4.01 -2.49 -18.67
N CYS A 46 -5.19 -1.88 -18.85
CA CYS A 46 -6.47 -2.53 -18.58
C CYS A 46 -6.76 -3.68 -19.55
N ASP A 47 -6.11 -3.70 -20.71
CA ASP A 47 -6.23 -4.79 -21.69
C ASP A 47 -5.81 -6.17 -21.14
N PHE A 48 -5.04 -6.18 -20.04
CA PHE A 48 -4.54 -7.37 -19.37
C PHE A 48 -5.42 -7.84 -18.19
N PHE A 49 -6.53 -7.15 -17.90
CA PHE A 49 -7.43 -7.49 -16.80
C PHE A 49 -8.51 -8.45 -17.28
N ASP A 50 -8.59 -9.65 -16.71
CA ASP A 50 -9.58 -10.68 -17.07
C ASP A 50 -10.91 -10.48 -16.37
N ASP A 51 -10.88 -9.87 -15.19
CA ASP A 51 -12.03 -9.73 -14.30
C ASP A 51 -12.85 -8.46 -14.55
N ILE A 52 -12.52 -7.71 -15.60
CA ILE A 52 -13.19 -6.46 -16.01
C ILE A 52 -13.92 -6.70 -17.33
N ASP A 53 -15.23 -6.41 -17.34
CA ASP A 53 -16.08 -6.61 -18.52
C ASP A 53 -16.11 -5.36 -19.42
N GLU A 54 -15.97 -4.17 -18.83
CA GLU A 54 -16.02 -2.90 -19.53
C GLU A 54 -15.03 -1.89 -18.95
N ILE A 55 -14.33 -1.17 -19.81
CA ILE A 55 -13.44 -0.08 -19.42
C ILE A 55 -14.07 1.23 -19.89
N ARG A 56 -14.21 2.20 -18.99
CA ARG A 56 -14.63 3.58 -19.29
C ARG A 56 -13.49 4.54 -19.02
N ILE A 57 -13.19 5.39 -19.99
CA ILE A 57 -12.18 6.43 -19.84
C ILE A 57 -12.89 7.70 -19.39
N PHE A 58 -12.43 8.30 -18.30
CA PHE A 58 -12.95 9.56 -17.79
C PHE A 58 -11.82 10.46 -17.28
N ASP A 59 -11.81 11.71 -17.73
CA ASP A 59 -10.83 12.71 -17.29
C ASP A 59 -11.36 13.46 -16.05
N MET A 60 -10.78 13.14 -14.89
CA MET A 60 -11.12 13.76 -13.61
C MET A 60 -10.82 15.27 -13.57
N ASN A 61 -9.99 15.80 -14.47
CA ASN A 61 -9.72 17.24 -14.55
C ASN A 61 -11.00 18.03 -14.82
N VAL A 62 -12.00 17.45 -15.50
CA VAL A 62 -13.30 18.09 -15.72
C VAL A 62 -13.98 18.47 -14.41
N ILE A 63 -13.88 17.59 -13.39
CA ILE A 63 -14.43 17.85 -12.05
C ILE A 63 -13.52 18.81 -11.28
N LEU A 64 -12.21 18.55 -11.27
CA LEU A 64 -11.24 19.34 -10.50
C LEU A 64 -11.21 20.81 -10.93
N THR A 65 -11.17 21.09 -12.23
CA THR A 65 -11.15 22.46 -12.76
C THR A 65 -12.40 23.23 -12.37
N GLU A 66 -13.57 22.59 -12.43
CA GLU A 66 -14.82 23.26 -12.06
C GLU A 66 -14.91 23.48 -10.53
N LEU A 67 -14.41 22.56 -9.69
CA LEU A 67 -14.25 22.81 -8.25
C LEU A 67 -13.35 24.01 -7.98
N GLN A 68 -12.18 24.06 -8.63
CA GLN A 68 -11.22 25.15 -8.45
C GLN A 68 -11.80 26.50 -8.89
N ASN A 69 -12.49 26.54 -10.03
CA ASN A 69 -13.15 27.74 -10.54
C ASN A 69 -14.20 28.28 -9.57
N ASN A 70 -14.89 27.40 -8.84
CA ASN A 70 -15.87 27.79 -7.83
C ASN A 70 -15.30 27.82 -6.39
N GLN A 71 -13.99 27.90 -6.21
CA GLN A 71 -13.31 27.96 -4.90
C GLN A 71 -13.71 26.81 -3.94
N PHE A 72 -13.94 25.61 -4.50
CA PHE A 72 -14.43 24.42 -3.79
C PHE A 72 -15.80 24.62 -3.12
N ASN A 73 -16.57 25.64 -3.53
CA ASN A 73 -17.95 25.81 -3.10
C ASN A 73 -18.87 24.88 -3.90
N PHE A 74 -19.46 23.89 -3.24
CA PHE A 74 -20.36 22.95 -3.91
C PHE A 74 -21.80 23.46 -3.89
N ASN A 75 -22.16 24.28 -4.88
CA ASN A 75 -23.49 24.86 -5.04
C ASN A 75 -24.32 24.11 -6.11
N TYR A 76 -25.57 24.54 -6.31
CA TYR A 76 -26.49 23.93 -7.28
C TYR A 76 -25.97 23.97 -8.74
N GLU A 77 -25.26 25.02 -9.13
CA GLU A 77 -24.71 25.14 -10.48
C GLU A 77 -23.56 24.16 -10.70
N THR A 78 -22.65 24.04 -9.72
CA THR A 78 -21.57 23.05 -9.74
C THR A 78 -22.13 21.63 -9.76
N TYR A 79 -23.17 21.35 -8.97
CA TYR A 79 -23.86 20.06 -8.97
C TYR A 79 -24.39 19.71 -10.37
N LYS A 80 -25.11 20.62 -11.03
CA LYS A 80 -25.65 20.40 -12.39
C LYS A 80 -24.55 20.14 -13.41
N LYS A 81 -23.44 20.87 -13.34
CA LYS A 81 -22.31 20.68 -14.26
C LYS A 81 -21.69 19.29 -14.09
N PHE A 82 -21.51 18.83 -12.86
CA PHE A 82 -20.97 17.49 -12.62
C PHE A 82 -21.98 16.40 -12.99
N GLU A 83 -23.26 16.58 -12.67
CA GLU A 83 -24.32 15.65 -13.09
C GLU A 83 -24.34 15.48 -14.62
N ASN A 84 -24.18 16.58 -15.37
CA ASN A 84 -24.06 16.54 -16.82
C ASN A 84 -22.76 15.84 -17.27
N ALA A 85 -21.62 16.12 -16.64
CA ALA A 85 -20.35 15.47 -16.98
C ALA A 85 -20.36 13.97 -16.67
N LEU A 86 -21.13 13.55 -15.67
CA LEU A 86 -21.25 12.17 -15.22
C LEU A 86 -22.48 11.46 -15.79
N LYS A 87 -23.18 12.06 -16.76
CA LYS A 87 -24.45 11.56 -17.30
C LYS A 87 -24.35 10.11 -17.83
N GLU A 88 -23.21 9.74 -18.40
CA GLU A 88 -22.96 8.38 -18.88
C GLU A 88 -22.84 7.35 -17.74
N PHE A 89 -22.45 7.78 -16.54
CA PHE A 89 -22.39 6.95 -15.35
C PHE A 89 -23.71 6.98 -14.57
N THR A 90 -24.34 8.15 -14.43
CA THR A 90 -25.61 8.31 -13.69
C THR A 90 -26.82 7.78 -14.45
N GLY A 91 -26.72 7.66 -15.78
CA GLY A 91 -27.73 6.99 -16.61
C GLY A 91 -27.79 5.47 -16.40
N GLU A 92 -26.84 4.89 -15.68
CA GLU A 92 -26.79 3.47 -15.36
C GLU A 92 -27.07 3.17 -13.88
N ASN A 93 -27.75 2.06 -13.64
CA ASN A 93 -28.00 1.56 -12.30
C ASN A 93 -26.91 0.57 -11.89
N TYR A 94 -25.89 1.06 -11.17
CA TYR A 94 -24.89 0.21 -10.52
C TYR A 94 -25.39 -0.24 -9.14
N ASP A 95 -25.29 -1.54 -8.86
CA ASP A 95 -25.69 -2.16 -7.60
C ASP A 95 -24.71 -1.83 -6.46
N ILE A 96 -23.42 -1.79 -6.79
CA ILE A 96 -22.31 -1.53 -5.88
C ILE A 96 -21.26 -0.69 -6.60
N VAL A 97 -20.70 0.29 -5.90
CA VAL A 97 -19.65 1.15 -6.45
C VAL A 97 -18.44 1.16 -5.52
N PHE A 98 -17.26 0.93 -6.09
CA PHE A 98 -15.99 0.98 -5.39
C PHE A 98 -15.23 2.23 -5.81
N ASN A 99 -14.98 3.15 -4.87
CA ASN A 99 -14.09 4.27 -5.09
C ASN A 99 -12.70 3.97 -4.53
N LEU A 100 -11.78 3.60 -5.43
CA LEU A 100 -10.36 3.35 -5.13
C LEU A 100 -9.50 4.61 -5.30
N THR A 101 -10.12 5.71 -5.74
CA THR A 101 -9.48 7.02 -5.82
C THR A 101 -9.83 7.79 -4.55
N HIS A 102 -8.82 8.32 -3.88
CA HIS A 102 -8.96 8.84 -2.53
C HIS A 102 -8.76 10.37 -2.48
N ASP A 103 -9.31 11.06 -3.47
CA ASP A 103 -9.21 12.50 -3.63
C ASP A 103 -10.57 13.21 -3.51
N ILE A 104 -10.53 14.53 -3.52
CA ILE A 104 -11.73 15.36 -3.39
C ILE A 104 -12.66 15.16 -4.59
N ALA A 105 -12.14 15.09 -5.80
CA ALA A 105 -12.96 15.01 -7.00
C ALA A 105 -13.73 13.68 -7.10
N SER A 106 -13.08 12.56 -6.81
CA SER A 106 -13.72 11.24 -6.75
C SER A 106 -14.77 11.15 -5.63
N SER A 107 -14.58 11.86 -4.50
CA SER A 107 -15.60 11.92 -3.45
C SER A 107 -16.89 12.62 -3.92
N TYR A 108 -16.79 13.67 -4.76
CA TYR A 108 -17.94 14.31 -5.38
C TYR A 108 -18.55 13.46 -6.50
N PHE A 109 -17.72 12.77 -7.29
CA PHE A 109 -18.18 11.77 -8.26
C PHE A 109 -19.09 10.76 -7.54
N MET A 110 -18.61 10.19 -6.44
CA MET A 110 -19.36 9.23 -5.64
C MET A 110 -20.66 9.81 -5.06
N TYR A 111 -20.63 11.05 -4.60
CA TYR A 111 -21.81 11.75 -4.11
C TYR A 111 -22.90 11.88 -5.20
N ILE A 112 -22.51 12.24 -6.42
CA ILE A 112 -23.44 12.48 -7.54
C ILE A 112 -24.01 11.18 -8.11
N LEU A 113 -23.19 10.13 -8.16
CA LEU A 113 -23.64 8.80 -8.57
C LEU A 113 -24.78 8.29 -7.68
N ASN A 114 -24.86 8.76 -6.42
CA ASN A 114 -25.93 8.47 -5.45
C ASN A 114 -26.24 6.97 -5.32
N SER A 115 -25.19 6.14 -5.38
CA SER A 115 -25.33 4.69 -5.32
C SER A 115 -25.81 4.25 -3.94
N LYS A 116 -26.79 3.34 -3.90
CA LYS A 116 -27.34 2.80 -2.63
C LYS A 116 -26.30 2.05 -1.79
N LYS A 117 -25.26 1.50 -2.43
CA LYS A 117 -24.16 0.80 -1.77
C LYS A 117 -22.85 1.23 -2.40
N PHE A 118 -21.92 1.66 -1.56
CA PHE A 118 -20.57 1.95 -2.00
C PHE A 118 -19.53 1.57 -0.95
N VAL A 119 -18.30 1.43 -1.44
CA VAL A 119 -17.09 1.23 -0.66
C VAL A 119 -16.09 2.29 -1.14
N GLY A 120 -15.40 2.97 -0.23
CA GLY A 120 -14.51 4.08 -0.57
C GLY A 120 -14.99 5.42 0.03
N PHE A 121 -14.52 6.51 -0.56
CA PHE A 121 -14.81 7.87 -0.11
C PHE A 121 -16.01 8.46 -0.83
N SER A 122 -16.87 9.16 -0.09
CA SER A 122 -18.00 9.93 -0.59
C SER A 122 -18.21 11.18 0.28
N ARG A 123 -19.30 11.91 0.05
CA ARG A 123 -19.68 13.09 0.84
C ARG A 123 -21.12 13.00 1.36
N ASN A 124 -21.43 13.70 2.46
CA ASN A 124 -22.81 13.92 2.90
C ASN A 124 -23.34 15.27 2.38
N ARG A 125 -24.58 15.60 2.76
CA ARG A 125 -25.25 16.84 2.38
C ARG A 125 -24.60 18.08 3.01
N GLU A 126 -23.91 17.88 4.13
CA GLU A 126 -23.14 18.87 4.86
C GLU A 126 -21.69 19.01 4.32
N ASP A 127 -21.40 18.44 3.15
CA ASP A 127 -20.08 18.46 2.49
C ASP A 127 -18.93 17.84 3.31
N SER A 128 -19.27 16.99 4.29
CA SER A 128 -18.29 16.23 5.06
C SER A 128 -17.89 14.95 4.33
N LEU A 129 -16.61 14.62 4.38
CA LEU A 129 -16.08 13.37 3.83
C LEU A 129 -16.62 12.18 4.64
N ILE A 130 -17.22 11.21 3.96
CA ILE A 130 -17.66 9.95 4.56
C ILE A 130 -16.79 8.82 4.03
N THR A 131 -16.34 7.95 4.95
CA THR A 131 -15.56 6.75 4.62
C THR A 131 -16.17 5.52 5.29
N TYR A 132 -16.48 4.50 4.49
CA TYR A 132 -16.95 3.21 4.98
C TYR A 132 -15.87 2.13 4.88
N GLY A 133 -15.75 1.32 5.94
CA GLY A 133 -14.77 0.24 6.01
C GLY A 133 -13.50 0.63 6.76
N GLU A 134 -12.96 -0.30 7.54
CA GLU A 134 -11.85 -0.01 8.45
C GLU A 134 -10.50 0.02 7.74
N PHE A 135 -10.29 -0.88 6.78
CA PHE A 135 -9.13 -0.82 5.89
C PHE A 135 -9.04 0.52 5.15
N LEU A 136 -10.18 1.10 4.76
CA LEU A 136 -10.23 2.40 4.10
C LEU A 136 -10.02 3.57 5.06
N LYS A 137 -10.54 3.50 6.30
CA LYS A 137 -10.19 4.47 7.34
C LYS A 137 -8.70 4.43 7.64
N PHE A 138 -8.13 3.23 7.75
CA PHE A 138 -6.70 3.03 7.92
C PHE A 138 -5.92 3.65 6.77
N PHE A 139 -6.26 3.30 5.52
CA PHE A 139 -5.65 3.88 4.32
C PHE A 139 -5.71 5.42 4.33
N SER A 140 -6.87 6.00 4.67
CA SER A 140 -7.04 7.45 4.75
C SER A 140 -6.16 8.11 5.83
N ALA A 141 -5.87 7.39 6.90
CA ALA A 141 -5.03 7.85 7.99
C ALA A 141 -3.56 7.78 7.62
N ILE A 142 -3.08 6.65 7.09
CA ILE A 142 -1.67 6.50 6.67
C ILE A 142 -1.32 7.42 5.51
N ALA A 143 -2.26 7.73 4.61
CA ALA A 143 -2.05 8.72 3.55
C ALA A 143 -1.71 10.12 4.10
N LYS A 144 -2.17 10.45 5.31
CA LYS A 144 -1.84 11.70 6.02
C LYS A 144 -0.60 11.58 6.90
N VAL A 145 -0.23 10.36 7.31
CA VAL A 145 0.88 10.05 8.21
C VAL A 145 1.70 8.88 7.64
N ARG A 146 2.36 9.11 6.49
CA ARG A 146 3.00 8.03 5.71
C ARG A 146 4.12 7.29 6.46
N LYS A 147 4.71 7.92 7.48
CA LYS A 147 5.72 7.28 8.34
C LYS A 147 5.18 6.11 9.16
N ALA A 148 3.88 6.14 9.48
CA ALA A 148 3.20 5.06 10.19
C ALA A 148 2.69 3.95 9.24
N SER A 149 3.00 4.05 7.95
CA SER A 149 2.47 3.13 6.96
C SER A 149 3.14 1.77 7.04
N CYS A 150 2.33 0.72 7.17
CA CYS A 150 2.81 -0.61 7.55
C CYS A 150 2.06 -1.78 6.91
N ILE A 151 1.04 -1.53 6.10
CA ILE A 151 0.27 -2.56 5.38
C ILE A 151 0.28 -2.21 3.90
N ASN A 152 0.54 -3.21 3.06
CA ASN A 152 0.59 -3.03 1.62
C ASN A 152 -0.79 -2.70 1.03
N LEU A 153 -0.81 -1.89 -0.03
CA LEU A 153 -2.03 -1.43 -0.67
C LEU A 153 -2.84 -2.60 -1.26
N VAL A 154 -2.17 -3.64 -1.77
CA VAL A 154 -2.83 -4.85 -2.27
C VAL A 154 -3.60 -5.56 -1.15
N ASP A 155 -3.03 -5.62 0.07
CA ASP A 155 -3.70 -6.19 1.24
C ASP A 155 -4.92 -5.36 1.63
N ILE A 156 -4.79 -4.02 1.64
CA ILE A 156 -5.89 -3.11 1.91
C ILE A 156 -7.00 -3.31 0.89
N TYR A 157 -6.67 -3.40 -0.40
CA TYR A 157 -7.63 -3.57 -1.49
C TYR A 157 -8.34 -4.92 -1.46
N GLU A 158 -7.61 -6.00 -1.21
CA GLU A 158 -8.20 -7.33 -1.10
C GLU A 158 -9.12 -7.44 0.12
N LYS A 159 -8.66 -6.93 1.27
CA LYS A 159 -9.30 -7.15 2.57
C LYS A 159 -10.30 -6.06 2.96
N MET A 160 -10.41 -4.95 2.20
CA MET A 160 -11.48 -3.96 2.39
C MET A 160 -12.88 -4.51 2.08
N PHE A 161 -12.97 -5.64 1.37
CA PHE A 161 -14.23 -6.31 1.09
C PHE A 161 -14.81 -6.93 2.39
N ASN A 162 -15.67 -6.15 3.06
CA ASN A 162 -16.18 -6.43 4.40
C ASN A 162 -17.01 -7.73 4.47
N GLU A 163 -16.80 -8.53 5.53
CA GLU A 163 -17.62 -9.70 5.87
C GLU A 163 -19.12 -9.39 6.00
N ASN A 164 -19.50 -8.15 6.32
CA ASN A 164 -20.92 -7.76 6.42
C ASN A 164 -21.63 -7.64 5.05
N ILE A 165 -20.89 -7.33 3.98
CA ILE A 165 -21.43 -7.39 2.61
C ILE A 165 -21.58 -8.87 2.20
N MET A 166 -20.60 -9.71 2.56
CA MET A 166 -20.63 -11.17 2.36
C MET A 166 -21.80 -11.84 3.08
N ARG A 167 -22.09 -11.48 4.34
CA ARG A 167 -23.22 -12.03 5.12
C ARG A 167 -24.53 -11.90 4.34
N ASN A 168 -24.83 -10.73 3.79
CA ASN A 168 -26.05 -10.51 3.01
C ASN A 168 -26.12 -11.30 1.70
N VAL A 169 -24.98 -11.76 1.16
CA VAL A 169 -24.90 -12.61 -0.04
C VAL A 169 -25.06 -14.09 0.34
N ILE A 170 -24.41 -14.53 1.42
CA ILE A 170 -24.54 -15.88 1.97
C ILE A 170 -25.99 -16.14 2.41
N TYR A 171 -26.64 -15.18 3.09
CA TYR A 171 -28.06 -15.27 3.46
C TYR A 171 -29.03 -15.33 2.27
N LYS A 172 -28.60 -14.92 1.06
CA LYS A 172 -29.41 -15.08 -0.16
C LYS A 172 -29.22 -16.43 -0.84
N ASN A 173 -28.07 -17.09 -0.66
CA ASN A 173 -27.84 -18.45 -1.17
C ASN A 173 -28.26 -19.49 -0.12
N ASN A 174 -29.56 -19.81 -0.08
CA ASN A 174 -30.17 -20.79 0.83
C ASN A 174 -29.74 -22.27 0.64
N ASN A 175 -28.65 -22.53 -0.11
CA ASN A 175 -28.22 -23.90 -0.44
C ASN A 175 -27.08 -24.44 0.44
N GLY A 176 -26.86 -23.89 1.65
CA GLY A 176 -26.09 -24.53 2.73
C GLY A 176 -24.60 -24.85 2.47
N ASN A 177 -24.10 -24.64 1.25
CA ASN A 177 -22.73 -24.94 0.86
C ASN A 177 -21.97 -23.63 0.68
N SER A 178 -21.19 -23.26 1.70
CA SER A 178 -20.11 -22.29 1.53
C SER A 178 -19.08 -22.90 0.59
N LYS A 179 -19.14 -22.54 -0.71
CA LYS A 179 -18.08 -22.84 -1.68
C LYS A 179 -16.84 -21.96 -1.49
N TYR A 180 -16.86 -21.04 -0.54
CA TYR A 180 -15.84 -20.03 -0.35
C TYR A 180 -15.13 -20.29 0.97
N ASN A 181 -14.10 -21.12 0.88
CA ASN A 181 -13.15 -21.28 1.96
C ASN A 181 -12.38 -19.95 2.10
N GLN A 182 -12.60 -19.20 3.18
CA GLN A 182 -11.91 -17.93 3.45
C GLN A 182 -10.37 -18.07 3.37
N ASN A 183 -9.86 -19.29 3.54
CA ASN A 183 -8.44 -19.62 3.67
C ASN A 183 -7.68 -19.88 2.34
N ASN A 184 -8.33 -19.88 1.17
CA ASN A 184 -7.68 -20.25 -0.11
C ASN A 184 -7.67 -19.12 -1.17
N TYR A 185 -7.49 -17.87 -0.76
CA TYR A 185 -7.34 -16.76 -1.70
C TYR A 185 -5.91 -16.20 -1.67
N THR A 186 -5.34 -16.02 -2.86
CA THR A 186 -3.87 -15.98 -3.02
C THR A 186 -3.24 -14.60 -2.90
N GLY A 187 -3.99 -13.51 -2.67
CA GLY A 187 -3.47 -12.13 -2.67
C GLY A 187 -2.85 -11.65 -4.00
N LYS A 188 -2.83 -12.48 -5.05
CA LYS A 188 -2.02 -12.25 -6.25
C LYS A 188 -2.59 -11.17 -7.17
N ILE A 189 -1.84 -10.09 -7.34
CA ILE A 189 -1.94 -9.17 -8.48
C ILE A 189 -1.59 -9.90 -9.79
N TYR A 190 -2.11 -9.43 -10.92
CA TYR A 190 -1.89 -10.10 -12.20
C TYR A 190 -2.02 -9.22 -13.43
N LEU A 191 -1.38 -9.66 -14.51
CA LEU A 191 -1.57 -9.16 -15.87
C LEU A 191 -1.62 -10.35 -16.84
N ASN A 192 -2.77 -10.59 -17.49
CA ASN A 192 -2.93 -11.72 -18.40
C ASN A 192 -2.35 -11.45 -19.79
N THR A 193 -1.09 -11.83 -19.99
CA THR A 193 -0.39 -11.69 -21.28
C THR A 193 -0.98 -12.53 -22.42
N GLU A 194 -1.85 -13.52 -22.16
CA GLU A 194 -2.46 -14.37 -23.20
C GLU A 194 -3.53 -13.64 -24.03
N LYS A 195 -4.12 -12.55 -23.51
CA LYS A 195 -5.12 -11.74 -24.24
C LYS A 195 -4.58 -11.06 -25.50
N LYS A 196 -3.27 -10.76 -25.56
CA LYS A 196 -2.63 -10.01 -26.67
C LYS A 196 -1.67 -10.87 -27.49
N LYS A 197 -2.19 -11.93 -28.11
CA LYS A 197 -1.40 -12.88 -28.93
C LYS A 197 -0.56 -12.20 -30.02
N ASN A 198 -1.05 -11.13 -30.64
CA ASN A 198 -0.32 -10.41 -31.70
C ASN A 198 0.89 -9.65 -31.16
N THR A 199 0.74 -8.92 -30.05
CA THR A 199 1.85 -8.26 -29.37
C THR A 199 2.90 -9.28 -28.95
N ARG A 200 2.48 -10.40 -28.35
CA ARG A 200 3.38 -11.49 -27.97
C ARG A 200 4.20 -12.04 -29.15
N LYS A 201 3.55 -12.29 -30.29
CA LYS A 201 4.24 -12.75 -31.51
C LYS A 201 5.30 -11.75 -31.97
N ARG A 202 4.96 -10.45 -31.99
CA ARG A 202 5.92 -9.39 -32.35
C ARG A 202 7.13 -9.36 -31.42
N ILE A 203 6.92 -9.56 -30.11
CA ILE A 203 8.01 -9.65 -29.12
C ILE A 203 8.86 -10.91 -29.32
N ASP A 204 8.23 -12.05 -29.62
CA ASP A 204 8.95 -13.30 -29.92
C ASP A 204 9.81 -13.18 -31.21
N GLU A 205 9.29 -12.51 -32.24
CA GLU A 205 10.02 -12.16 -33.47
C GLU A 205 11.18 -11.20 -33.15
N PHE A 206 10.94 -10.17 -32.33
CA PHE A 206 11.98 -9.24 -31.89
C PHE A 206 13.13 -9.97 -31.20
N PHE A 207 12.83 -10.89 -30.28
CA PHE A 207 13.86 -11.68 -29.61
C PHE A 207 14.63 -12.57 -30.58
N SER A 208 13.94 -13.16 -31.56
CA SER A 208 14.57 -13.98 -32.59
C SER A 208 15.57 -13.17 -33.44
N ILE A 209 15.18 -11.96 -33.88
CA ILE A 209 16.03 -11.06 -34.66
C ILE A 209 17.26 -10.60 -33.85
N ASN A 210 17.12 -10.42 -32.54
CA ASN A 210 18.21 -9.99 -31.66
C ASN A 210 19.02 -11.16 -31.06
N ASN A 211 18.95 -12.34 -31.69
CA ASN A 211 19.66 -13.55 -31.28
C ASN A 211 19.45 -13.90 -29.80
N VAL A 212 18.22 -13.70 -29.29
CA VAL A 212 17.83 -14.07 -27.93
C VAL A 212 17.17 -15.45 -27.99
N ASN A 213 17.84 -16.43 -27.40
CA ASN A 213 17.41 -17.83 -27.37
C ASN A 213 17.12 -18.29 -25.94
N LYS A 214 16.64 -19.54 -25.79
CA LYS A 214 16.24 -20.10 -24.49
C LYS A 214 17.39 -20.26 -23.48
N ASN A 215 18.65 -20.26 -23.93
CA ASN A 215 19.80 -20.35 -23.04
C ASN A 215 20.20 -18.97 -22.50
N ASN A 216 19.66 -17.88 -23.05
CA ASN A 216 19.94 -16.55 -22.53
C ASN A 216 19.19 -16.29 -21.23
N ARG A 217 19.87 -15.64 -20.30
CA ARG A 217 19.25 -15.07 -19.10
C ARG A 217 18.98 -13.59 -19.35
N ILE A 218 17.71 -13.21 -19.42
CA ILE A 218 17.30 -11.84 -19.73
C ILE A 218 17.21 -11.06 -18.42
N ILE A 219 18.04 -10.04 -18.27
CA ILE A 219 17.99 -9.09 -17.14
C ILE A 219 17.56 -7.74 -17.68
N SER A 220 16.39 -7.26 -17.28
CA SER A 220 15.90 -5.95 -17.68
C SER A 220 16.28 -4.88 -16.67
N PHE A 221 16.67 -3.70 -17.15
CA PHE A 221 16.90 -2.51 -16.36
C PHE A 221 15.79 -1.50 -16.64
N ALA A 222 14.90 -1.26 -15.67
CA ALA A 222 13.95 -0.15 -15.73
C ALA A 222 14.56 1.10 -15.07
N ILE A 223 15.15 1.96 -15.89
CA ILE A 223 16.00 3.08 -15.43
C ILE A 223 15.21 4.36 -15.13
N GLY A 224 13.94 4.40 -15.52
CA GLY A 224 13.04 5.52 -15.27
C GLY A 224 12.46 5.53 -13.85
N ALA A 225 11.94 6.68 -13.44
CA ALA A 225 11.14 6.90 -12.24
C ALA A 225 10.38 8.23 -12.37
N SER A 226 9.34 8.43 -11.54
CA SER A 226 8.50 9.64 -11.58
C SER A 226 9.18 10.91 -11.05
N SER A 227 10.34 10.78 -10.38
CA SER A 227 11.11 11.88 -9.82
C SER A 227 12.61 11.59 -9.92
N PRO A 228 13.47 12.60 -10.16
CA PRO A 228 14.92 12.42 -10.18
C PRO A 228 15.49 11.80 -8.90
N LEU A 229 14.92 12.12 -7.73
CA LEU A 229 15.38 11.58 -6.43
C LEU A 229 15.10 10.08 -6.27
N LYS A 230 14.24 9.50 -7.10
CA LYS A 230 13.94 8.07 -7.12
C LYS A 230 14.79 7.31 -8.16
N LYS A 231 15.62 8.00 -8.94
CA LYS A 231 16.43 7.38 -9.99
C LYS A 231 17.81 7.01 -9.45
N TRP A 232 18.16 5.74 -9.56
CA TRP A 232 19.55 5.30 -9.44
C TRP A 232 20.36 5.81 -10.64
N LYS A 233 21.65 6.12 -10.43
CA LYS A 233 22.49 6.78 -11.43
C LYS A 233 22.63 5.91 -12.69
N LYS A 234 22.58 6.51 -13.88
CA LYS A 234 22.75 5.77 -15.16
C LYS A 234 24.15 5.15 -15.25
N GLU A 235 25.15 5.82 -14.69
CA GLU A 235 26.52 5.34 -14.53
C GLU A 235 26.56 4.03 -13.73
N TYR A 236 25.75 3.96 -12.67
CA TYR A 236 25.69 2.80 -11.80
C TYR A 236 24.98 1.61 -12.46
N PHE A 237 23.92 1.84 -13.24
CA PHE A 237 23.34 0.81 -14.10
C PHE A 237 24.34 0.30 -15.14
N ALA A 238 25.17 1.17 -15.73
CA ALA A 238 26.20 0.78 -16.70
C ALA A 238 27.29 -0.09 -16.06
N GLU A 239 27.77 0.28 -14.88
CA GLU A 239 28.75 -0.50 -14.11
C GLU A 239 28.19 -1.86 -13.67
N LEU A 240 26.94 -1.90 -13.19
CA LEU A 240 26.25 -3.14 -12.86
C LEU A 240 26.11 -4.05 -14.11
N GLY A 241 25.69 -3.48 -15.23
CA GLY A 241 25.55 -4.23 -16.49
C GLY A 241 26.87 -4.84 -16.95
N LYS A 242 27.98 -4.11 -16.78
CA LYS A 242 29.32 -4.60 -17.10
C LYS A 242 29.71 -5.78 -16.21
N SER A 243 29.47 -5.69 -14.91
CA SER A 243 29.75 -6.78 -13.96
C SER A 243 28.93 -8.04 -14.26
N LEU A 244 27.64 -7.88 -14.55
CA LEU A 244 26.74 -9.00 -14.92
C LEU A 244 27.19 -9.68 -16.22
N LEU A 245 27.47 -8.93 -17.28
CA LEU A 245 27.87 -9.48 -18.57
C LEU A 245 29.26 -10.16 -18.54
N LYS A 246 30.15 -9.71 -17.64
CA LYS A 246 31.43 -10.38 -17.38
C LYS A 246 31.26 -11.67 -16.59
N TYR A 247 30.33 -11.69 -15.65
CA TYR A 247 30.04 -12.86 -14.81
C TYR A 247 29.44 -14.02 -15.61
N ASP A 248 28.48 -13.74 -16.49
CA ASP A 248 27.84 -14.76 -17.33
C ASP A 248 27.59 -14.23 -18.75
N LYS A 249 28.31 -14.80 -19.72
CA LYS A 249 28.21 -14.43 -21.15
C LYS A 249 26.83 -14.72 -21.76
N ASN A 250 26.01 -15.56 -21.11
CA ASN A 250 24.65 -15.84 -21.56
C ASN A 250 23.64 -14.77 -21.12
N ILE A 251 24.03 -13.84 -20.24
CA ILE A 251 23.18 -12.72 -19.86
C ILE A 251 22.98 -11.81 -21.07
N LYS A 252 21.73 -11.38 -21.26
CA LYS A 252 21.35 -10.29 -22.16
C LYS A 252 20.62 -9.21 -21.38
N ILE A 253 21.03 -7.97 -21.55
CA ILE A 253 20.45 -6.83 -20.85
C ILE A 253 19.46 -6.11 -21.76
N LEU A 254 18.25 -5.87 -21.26
CA LEU A 254 17.28 -4.98 -21.90
C LEU A 254 17.19 -3.68 -21.10
N ILE A 255 17.32 -2.53 -21.74
CA ILE A 255 17.16 -1.24 -21.07
C ILE A 255 15.76 -0.72 -21.38
N LEU A 256 14.95 -0.53 -20.35
CA LEU A 256 13.55 -0.12 -20.40
C LEU A 256 13.40 1.26 -19.78
N GLY A 257 12.53 2.08 -20.37
CA GLY A 257 12.26 3.43 -19.90
C GLY A 257 11.34 4.18 -20.84
N ALA A 258 10.79 5.30 -20.38
CA ALA A 258 9.95 6.15 -21.22
C ALA A 258 10.81 6.96 -22.19
N LYS A 259 10.17 7.76 -23.05
CA LYS A 259 10.89 8.58 -24.04
C LYS A 259 11.88 9.57 -23.40
N TYR A 260 11.55 10.10 -22.22
CA TYR A 260 12.44 11.00 -21.48
C TYR A 260 13.64 10.30 -20.83
N ASP A 261 13.72 8.97 -20.85
CA ASP A 261 14.85 8.19 -20.31
C ASP A 261 15.85 7.78 -21.41
N GLU A 262 15.61 8.17 -22.66
CA GLU A 262 16.40 7.75 -23.84
C GLU A 262 17.89 8.12 -23.75
N GLU A 263 18.20 9.32 -23.26
CA GLU A 263 19.59 9.74 -23.04
C GLU A 263 20.31 8.81 -22.05
N GLY A 264 19.62 8.39 -21.00
CA GLY A 264 20.15 7.44 -20.01
C GLY A 264 20.39 6.06 -20.60
N GLY A 265 19.45 5.57 -21.41
CA GLY A 265 19.57 4.26 -22.07
C GLY A 265 20.71 4.22 -23.09
N GLN A 266 20.84 5.27 -23.91
CA GLN A 266 21.94 5.41 -24.88
C GLN A 266 23.31 5.48 -24.20
N TYR A 267 23.40 6.21 -23.08
CA TYR A 267 24.62 6.27 -22.28
C TYR A 267 25.04 4.87 -21.80
N ILE A 268 24.13 4.14 -21.16
CA ILE A 268 24.39 2.80 -20.62
C ILE A 268 24.84 1.85 -21.74
N LYS A 269 24.12 1.84 -22.87
CA LYS A 269 24.47 1.01 -24.02
C LYS A 269 25.86 1.33 -24.55
N SER A 270 26.15 2.62 -24.78
CA SER A 270 27.45 3.06 -25.32
C SER A 270 28.61 2.71 -24.38
N TYR A 271 28.41 2.86 -23.06
CA TYR A 271 29.40 2.45 -22.06
C TYR A 271 29.69 0.94 -22.15
N LEU A 272 28.66 0.11 -22.28
CA LEU A 272 28.80 -1.35 -22.35
C LEU A 272 29.47 -1.79 -23.66
N ASP A 273 29.05 -1.23 -24.81
CA ASP A 273 29.66 -1.50 -26.12
C ASP A 273 31.16 -1.15 -26.12
N ASN A 274 31.54 0.01 -25.56
CA ASN A 274 32.94 0.43 -25.42
C ASN A 274 33.77 -0.48 -24.49
N ASN A 275 33.11 -1.26 -23.63
CA ASN A 275 33.75 -2.24 -22.74
C ASN A 275 33.66 -3.67 -23.32
N ASN A 276 33.43 -3.83 -24.63
CA ASN A 276 33.27 -5.11 -25.34
C ASN A 276 32.12 -5.97 -24.79
N CYS A 277 31.06 -5.34 -24.29
CA CYS A 277 29.89 -5.99 -23.71
C CYS A 277 28.65 -5.81 -24.60
N ASN A 278 28.61 -6.52 -25.74
CA ASN A 278 27.63 -6.27 -26.82
C ASN A 278 26.24 -6.94 -26.63
N ASN A 279 26.00 -7.60 -25.50
CA ASN A 279 24.73 -8.31 -25.21
C ASN A 279 23.69 -7.38 -24.58
N VAL A 280 23.51 -6.18 -25.14
CA VAL A 280 22.67 -5.11 -24.58
C VAL A 280 21.73 -4.56 -25.66
N ILE A 281 20.47 -4.38 -25.30
CA ILE A 281 19.43 -3.86 -26.18
C ILE A 281 18.74 -2.69 -25.47
N ASP A 282 18.83 -1.51 -26.08
CA ASP A 282 18.15 -0.32 -25.59
C ASP A 282 16.75 -0.16 -26.22
N LEU A 283 15.73 -0.26 -25.37
CA LEU A 283 14.32 -0.13 -25.70
C LEU A 283 13.68 1.15 -25.11
N THR A 284 14.48 2.04 -24.52
CA THR A 284 13.97 3.29 -23.94
C THR A 284 13.22 4.12 -24.99
N GLY A 285 11.98 4.51 -24.67
CA GLY A 285 11.11 5.27 -25.58
C GLY A 285 10.67 4.53 -26.85
N LYS A 286 10.88 3.22 -26.96
CA LYS A 286 10.61 2.41 -28.18
C LYS A 286 9.51 1.38 -27.99
N THR A 287 8.82 1.39 -26.85
CA THR A 287 7.78 0.42 -26.50
C THR A 287 6.50 1.12 -26.06
N THR A 288 5.35 0.58 -26.47
CA THR A 288 4.05 0.84 -25.82
C THR A 288 3.98 0.22 -24.42
N VAL A 289 2.97 0.56 -23.61
CA VAL A 289 2.76 -0.09 -22.31
C VAL A 289 2.47 -1.58 -22.51
N SER A 290 1.68 -1.92 -23.53
CA SER A 290 1.38 -3.32 -23.88
C SER A 290 2.64 -4.13 -24.23
N GLU A 291 3.57 -3.55 -24.98
CA GLU A 291 4.85 -4.20 -25.31
C GLU A 291 5.76 -4.32 -24.08
N LEU A 292 5.81 -3.28 -23.23
CA LEU A 292 6.57 -3.29 -21.99
C LEU A 292 6.19 -4.48 -21.09
N VAL A 293 4.89 -4.74 -20.90
CA VAL A 293 4.41 -5.90 -20.13
C VAL A 293 4.97 -7.21 -20.66
N ASN A 294 5.00 -7.39 -21.99
CA ASN A 294 5.49 -8.60 -22.63
C ASN A 294 7.02 -8.74 -22.56
N PHE A 295 7.76 -7.63 -22.68
CA PHE A 295 9.22 -7.64 -22.46
C PHE A 295 9.57 -8.01 -21.03
N VAL A 296 8.88 -7.43 -20.05
CA VAL A 296 9.07 -7.75 -18.62
C VAL A 296 8.72 -9.21 -18.33
N LYS A 297 7.62 -9.74 -18.88
CA LYS A 297 7.23 -11.18 -18.75
C LYS A 297 8.32 -12.13 -19.25
N LYS A 298 9.13 -11.71 -20.23
CA LYS A 298 10.21 -12.52 -20.81
C LYS A 298 11.53 -12.39 -20.06
N SER A 299 11.65 -11.38 -19.18
CA SER A 299 12.81 -11.24 -18.31
C SER A 299 12.85 -12.32 -17.24
N ASN A 300 14.06 -12.80 -16.92
CA ASN A 300 14.30 -13.63 -15.74
C ASN A 300 14.39 -12.77 -14.48
N LEU A 301 14.91 -11.55 -14.60
CA LEU A 301 15.04 -10.59 -13.51
C LEU A 301 14.82 -9.17 -14.04
N LEU A 302 14.08 -8.35 -13.31
CA LEU A 302 13.99 -6.90 -13.48
C LEU A 302 14.78 -6.22 -12.38
N VAL A 303 15.76 -5.38 -12.74
CA VAL A 303 16.41 -4.43 -11.83
C VAL A 303 15.79 -3.06 -12.10
N THR A 304 15.22 -2.44 -11.09
CA THR A 304 14.37 -1.26 -11.29
C THR A 304 14.49 -0.27 -10.15
N ASN A 305 14.19 1.00 -10.43
CA ASN A 305 13.82 1.97 -9.41
C ASN A 305 12.39 1.71 -8.89
N ASP A 306 11.94 2.50 -7.91
CA ASP A 306 10.54 2.61 -7.47
C ASP A 306 9.65 3.22 -8.56
N THR A 307 9.04 2.39 -9.41
CA THR A 307 8.24 2.78 -10.58
C THR A 307 7.18 1.74 -10.95
N GLY A 308 6.20 2.13 -11.78
CA GLY A 308 5.12 1.27 -12.28
C GLY A 308 5.59 -0.07 -12.87
N THR A 309 6.76 -0.11 -13.49
CA THR A 309 7.35 -1.33 -14.08
C THR A 309 7.66 -2.42 -13.04
N MET A 310 7.93 -2.05 -11.79
CA MET A 310 8.06 -3.02 -10.70
C MET A 310 6.75 -3.80 -10.48
N HIS A 311 5.62 -3.11 -10.46
CA HIS A 311 4.30 -3.75 -10.30
C HIS A 311 3.94 -4.59 -11.52
N ILE A 312 4.38 -4.20 -12.72
CA ILE A 312 4.26 -5.05 -13.91
C ILE A 312 5.01 -6.37 -13.67
N ALA A 313 6.28 -6.31 -13.23
CA ALA A 313 7.10 -7.50 -13.00
C ALA A 313 6.47 -8.46 -12.01
N THR A 314 5.99 -7.97 -10.87
CA THR A 314 5.32 -8.80 -9.87
C THR A 314 4.04 -9.42 -10.42
N ALA A 315 3.23 -8.66 -11.16
CA ALA A 315 1.97 -9.12 -11.75
C ALA A 315 2.14 -10.11 -12.92
N VAL A 316 3.26 -10.07 -13.64
CA VAL A 316 3.61 -11.06 -14.68
C VAL A 316 4.54 -12.16 -14.16
N GLU A 317 4.78 -12.20 -12.86
CA GLU A 317 5.61 -13.21 -12.19
C GLU A 317 7.11 -13.21 -12.61
N THR A 318 7.66 -12.05 -12.95
CA THR A 318 9.09 -11.83 -13.16
C THR A 318 9.76 -11.45 -11.84
N ASP A 319 10.93 -12.03 -11.53
CA ASP A 319 11.68 -11.63 -10.33
C ASP A 319 12.12 -10.18 -10.42
N VAL A 320 12.10 -9.47 -9.29
CA VAL A 320 12.46 -8.06 -9.20
C VAL A 320 13.47 -7.81 -8.09
N THR A 321 14.45 -6.98 -8.42
CA THR A 321 15.34 -6.29 -7.49
C THR A 321 15.09 -4.80 -7.61
N VAL A 322 14.53 -4.20 -6.56
CA VAL A 322 14.13 -2.80 -6.53
C VAL A 322 15.16 -1.99 -5.76
N ILE A 323 15.64 -0.91 -6.36
CA ILE A 323 16.55 0.05 -5.73
C ILE A 323 15.71 1.23 -5.28
N TYR A 324 15.64 1.46 -3.97
CA TYR A 324 14.90 2.58 -3.41
C TYR A 324 15.84 3.73 -3.04
N THR A 325 15.54 4.92 -3.53
CA THR A 325 16.22 6.16 -3.17
C THR A 325 15.19 7.27 -2.94
N GLY A 326 15.58 8.29 -2.15
CA GLY A 326 14.73 9.43 -1.87
C GLY A 326 13.41 9.05 -1.19
N GLN A 327 12.30 9.47 -1.79
CA GLN A 327 10.95 9.20 -1.29
C GLN A 327 10.54 7.76 -1.63
N ALA A 328 10.60 6.85 -0.65
CA ALA A 328 10.26 5.44 -0.83
C ALA A 328 9.12 5.03 0.11
N GLY A 329 8.06 4.44 -0.45
CA GLY A 329 6.90 3.94 0.28
C GLY A 329 6.78 2.42 0.21
N PHE A 330 7.88 1.69 0.44
CA PHE A 330 7.93 0.24 0.15
C PHE A 330 6.96 -0.60 1.00
N TYR A 331 6.61 -0.16 2.22
CA TYR A 331 5.52 -0.82 2.97
C TYR A 331 4.17 -0.72 2.24
N GLU A 332 3.86 0.43 1.63
CA GLU A 332 2.60 0.67 0.91
C GLU A 332 2.58 0.01 -0.46
N THR A 333 3.62 0.24 -1.26
CA THR A 333 3.63 -0.04 -2.70
C THR A 333 4.84 -0.87 -3.10
N GLY A 334 5.47 -1.58 -2.17
CA GLY A 334 6.56 -2.50 -2.49
C GLY A 334 6.09 -3.70 -3.32
N PRO A 335 7.02 -4.51 -3.84
CA PRO A 335 6.69 -5.62 -4.71
C PRO A 335 5.85 -6.69 -4.00
N TYR A 336 4.59 -6.82 -4.39
CA TYR A 336 3.64 -7.77 -3.82
C TYR A 336 3.80 -9.20 -4.39
N ARG A 337 4.92 -9.85 -4.10
CA ARG A 337 5.18 -11.28 -4.31
C ARG A 337 6.25 -11.75 -3.34
N GLU A 338 6.29 -13.02 -2.95
CA GLU A 338 7.41 -13.52 -2.13
C GLU A 338 8.76 -13.48 -2.86
N ASN A 339 9.84 -13.44 -2.09
CA ASN A 339 11.21 -13.58 -2.57
C ASN A 339 11.66 -12.49 -3.55
N GLN A 340 11.03 -11.32 -3.49
CA GLN A 340 11.46 -10.13 -4.24
C GLN A 340 12.44 -9.33 -3.41
N THR A 341 13.42 -8.73 -4.08
CA THR A 341 14.57 -8.12 -3.41
C THR A 341 14.42 -6.61 -3.39
N LEU A 342 14.63 -6.00 -2.24
CA LEU A 342 14.66 -4.55 -2.09
C LEU A 342 16.05 -4.14 -1.61
N ILE A 343 16.59 -3.06 -2.13
CA ILE A 343 17.88 -2.51 -1.72
C ILE A 343 17.64 -1.08 -1.26
N LEU A 344 17.78 -0.86 0.05
CA LEU A 344 17.55 0.42 0.71
C LEU A 344 18.90 1.02 1.15
N PRO A 345 19.05 2.34 1.24
CA PRO A 345 20.20 2.95 1.89
C PRO A 345 20.05 2.86 3.42
N ASP A 346 21.14 2.58 4.12
CA ASP A 346 21.19 2.58 5.59
C ASP A 346 21.54 3.99 6.10
N ILE A 347 20.56 4.89 6.11
CA ILE A 347 20.73 6.29 6.51
C ILE A 347 19.52 6.82 7.30
N PRO A 348 19.71 7.74 8.27
CA PRO A 348 18.61 8.21 9.13
C PRO A 348 17.50 9.00 8.41
N CYS A 349 17.79 9.62 7.26
CA CYS A 349 16.80 10.41 6.53
C CYS A 349 15.96 9.60 5.53
N PHE A 350 16.19 8.29 5.44
CA PHE A 350 15.46 7.40 4.54
C PHE A 350 14.42 6.56 5.29
N PRO A 351 13.19 6.41 4.76
CA PRO A 351 12.67 7.08 3.56
C PRO A 351 12.42 8.57 3.80
N CYS A 352 12.68 9.41 2.78
CA CYS A 352 12.46 10.85 2.92
C CYS A 352 10.96 11.20 2.92
N ASP A 353 10.55 12.19 3.72
CA ASP A 353 9.21 12.75 3.65
C ASP A 353 8.98 13.47 2.31
N PHE A 354 7.76 13.43 1.79
CA PHE A 354 7.36 14.11 0.56
C PHE A 354 7.51 15.63 0.63
N LYS A 355 7.49 16.20 1.84
CA LYS A 355 7.61 17.65 2.09
C LYS A 355 9.06 18.11 2.29
N THR A 356 10.01 17.19 2.40
CA THR A 356 11.41 17.52 2.69
C THR A 356 12.19 17.75 1.39
N ALA A 357 12.82 18.92 1.26
CA ALA A 357 13.77 19.19 0.18
C ALA A 357 15.10 18.45 0.46
N CYS A 358 15.57 17.65 -0.49
CA CYS A 358 16.84 16.94 -0.38
C CYS A 358 18.01 17.92 -0.56
N THR A 359 18.90 17.99 0.42
CA THR A 359 20.10 18.84 0.38
C THR A 359 21.35 18.08 -0.06
N ASN A 360 21.36 16.75 0.10
CA ASN A 360 22.48 15.90 -0.29
C ASN A 360 21.98 14.50 -0.69
N TYR A 361 22.23 14.09 -1.94
CA TYR A 361 21.71 12.85 -2.52
C TYR A 361 22.50 11.59 -2.10
N LEU A 362 22.86 11.49 -0.81
CA LEU A 362 23.68 10.39 -0.28
C LEU A 362 23.04 9.01 -0.47
N CYS A 363 21.70 8.91 -0.39
CA CYS A 363 21.00 7.63 -0.56
C CYS A 363 21.36 6.94 -1.88
N GLY A 364 21.31 7.66 -3.00
CA GLY A 364 21.67 7.11 -4.31
C GLY A 364 23.17 6.84 -4.46
N GLU A 365 24.02 7.49 -3.66
CA GLU A 365 25.47 7.28 -3.68
C GLU A 365 25.93 6.11 -2.81
N TYR A 366 25.15 5.76 -1.79
CA TYR A 366 25.44 4.69 -0.85
C TYR A 366 25.16 3.31 -1.45
N ILE A 367 24.19 3.23 -2.35
CA ILE A 367 23.87 2.01 -3.08
C ILE A 367 24.81 1.90 -4.28
N ARG A 368 25.96 1.23 -4.11
CA ARG A 368 26.98 1.08 -5.15
C ARG A 368 26.72 -0.14 -6.05
N PRO A 369 27.11 -0.10 -7.34
CA PRO A 369 26.89 -1.20 -8.28
C PRO A 369 27.47 -2.55 -7.85
N GLU A 370 28.65 -2.53 -7.23
CA GLU A 370 29.31 -3.72 -6.67
C GLU A 370 28.45 -4.43 -5.62
N ASN A 371 27.74 -3.67 -4.77
CA ASN A 371 26.90 -4.23 -3.72
C ASN A 371 25.63 -4.85 -4.32
N VAL A 372 25.03 -4.14 -5.28
CA VAL A 372 23.86 -4.62 -6.03
C VAL A 372 24.23 -5.88 -6.83
N PHE A 373 25.42 -5.93 -7.42
CA PHE A 373 25.92 -7.09 -8.16
C PHE A 373 26.01 -8.34 -7.30
N GLU A 374 26.65 -8.29 -6.12
CA GLU A 374 26.77 -9.47 -5.26
C GLU A 374 25.39 -9.99 -4.78
N ILE A 375 24.46 -9.08 -4.47
CA ILE A 375 23.08 -9.44 -4.12
C ILE A 375 22.38 -10.14 -5.31
N ILE A 376 22.49 -9.58 -6.51
CA ILE A 376 21.90 -10.16 -7.72
C ILE A 376 22.54 -11.50 -8.05
N LYS A 377 23.86 -11.62 -7.93
CA LYS A 377 24.59 -12.88 -8.14
C LYS A 377 24.10 -13.98 -7.20
N LEU A 378 23.99 -13.70 -5.90
CA LEU A 378 23.41 -14.65 -4.95
C LEU A 378 21.96 -15.00 -5.30
N LYS A 379 21.16 -14.02 -5.77
CA LYS A 379 19.78 -14.26 -6.23
C LYS A 379 19.76 -15.20 -7.44
N LEU A 380 20.58 -14.96 -8.46
CA LEU A 380 20.68 -15.79 -9.67
C LEU A 380 21.18 -17.21 -9.35
N GLU A 381 21.97 -17.36 -8.30
CA GLU A 381 22.44 -18.66 -7.80
C GLU A 381 21.44 -19.36 -6.86
N ASN A 382 20.29 -18.75 -6.55
CA ASN A 382 19.33 -19.21 -5.54
C ASN A 382 19.94 -19.39 -4.14
N LYS A 383 20.89 -18.50 -3.79
CA LYS A 383 21.64 -18.49 -2.52
C LYS A 383 21.45 -17.20 -1.74
N LEU A 384 20.54 -16.32 -2.15
CA LEU A 384 20.28 -15.06 -1.46
C LEU A 384 19.60 -15.35 -0.10
N ASN A 385 20.39 -15.32 0.96
CA ASN A 385 19.94 -15.43 2.34
C ASN A 385 20.89 -14.65 3.27
N LYS A 386 20.48 -14.51 4.53
CA LYS A 386 21.23 -13.75 5.54
C LYS A 386 22.63 -14.31 5.79
N GLU A 387 22.78 -15.64 5.85
CA GLU A 387 24.07 -16.31 6.10
C GLU A 387 25.11 -15.98 5.02
N ASN A 388 24.73 -16.13 3.74
CA ASN A 388 25.62 -15.87 2.62
C ASN A 388 25.95 -14.38 2.47
N LEU A 389 25.02 -13.47 2.79
CA LEU A 389 25.30 -12.03 2.81
C LEU A 389 26.23 -11.64 3.97
N ASN A 390 26.05 -12.24 5.14
CA ASN A 390 26.94 -12.02 6.28
C ASN A 390 28.36 -12.54 6.01
N ALA A 391 28.49 -13.68 5.31
CA ALA A 391 29.78 -14.20 4.87
C ALA A 391 30.54 -13.22 3.96
N LEU A 392 29.85 -12.55 3.03
CA LEU A 392 30.45 -11.55 2.14
C LEU A 392 31.05 -10.34 2.89
N ASN A 393 30.49 -9.96 4.05
CA ASN A 393 30.99 -8.85 4.86
C ASN A 393 32.26 -9.20 5.65
N ASN A 394 32.52 -10.49 5.89
CA ASN A 394 33.66 -10.96 6.68
C ASN A 394 34.93 -11.19 5.83
N ASP A 395 34.81 -11.16 4.51
CA ASP A 395 35.98 -11.19 3.61
C ASP A 395 36.69 -9.83 3.64
N CYS A 396 37.99 -9.85 3.98
CA CYS A 396 38.81 -8.64 4.18
C CYS A 396 38.88 -7.71 2.95
N ASP A 397 38.64 -8.24 1.75
CA ASP A 397 38.59 -7.47 0.50
C ASP A 397 37.24 -6.78 0.25
N ASN A 398 36.18 -7.16 1.00
CA ASN A 398 34.78 -6.73 0.84
C ASN A 398 34.17 -6.09 2.10
N LEU A 399 34.98 -5.77 3.12
CA LEU A 399 34.61 -5.22 4.45
C LEU A 399 33.70 -3.97 4.46
N HIS A 400 33.37 -3.41 3.30
CA HIS A 400 32.51 -2.24 3.13
C HIS A 400 31.31 -2.45 2.20
N ALA A 401 31.10 -3.67 1.68
CA ALA A 401 30.12 -3.91 0.61
C ALA A 401 28.66 -3.69 1.06
N LEU A 402 28.26 -4.05 2.28
CA LEU A 402 26.84 -3.95 2.67
C LEU A 402 26.57 -2.95 3.81
N ASN A 403 27.60 -2.32 4.38
CA ASN A 403 27.45 -1.47 5.57
C ASN A 403 26.56 -0.24 5.34
N LYS A 404 26.46 0.23 4.09
CA LYS A 404 25.69 1.43 3.73
C LYS A 404 24.31 1.13 3.14
N ILE A 405 23.94 -0.15 3.05
CA ILE A 405 22.66 -0.58 2.47
C ILE A 405 21.96 -1.61 3.35
N ILE A 406 20.64 -1.67 3.26
CA ILE A 406 19.81 -2.69 3.90
C ILE A 406 19.17 -3.51 2.77
N PRO A 407 19.74 -4.67 2.40
CA PRO A 407 19.04 -5.60 1.52
C PRO A 407 17.85 -6.18 2.28
N MET A 408 16.68 -6.24 1.64
CA MET A 408 15.48 -6.86 2.19
C MET A 408 14.87 -7.85 1.21
N VAL A 409 14.04 -8.73 1.74
CA VAL A 409 13.23 -9.68 0.97
C VAL A 409 11.76 -9.52 1.34
N SER A 410 10.87 -9.58 0.34
CA SER A 410 9.43 -9.63 0.56
C SER A 410 8.98 -11.03 0.98
N LYS A 411 8.09 -11.11 1.98
CA LYS A 411 7.56 -12.37 2.52
C LYS A 411 6.14 -12.15 3.04
N PHE A 412 5.26 -13.13 2.87
CA PHE A 412 3.97 -13.10 3.56
C PHE A 412 4.12 -13.57 5.01
N ASP A 413 3.44 -12.88 5.93
CA ASP A 413 3.35 -13.30 7.33
C ASP A 413 2.30 -14.40 7.56
N GLY A 414 2.16 -14.87 8.81
CA GLY A 414 1.24 -15.94 9.17
C GLY A 414 -0.24 -15.64 8.88
N TYR A 415 -0.60 -14.35 8.72
CA TYR A 415 -1.95 -13.91 8.39
C TYR A 415 -2.14 -13.58 6.90
N GLY A 416 -1.10 -13.80 6.07
CA GLY A 416 -1.14 -13.54 4.64
C GLY A 416 -1.12 -12.04 4.30
N PHE A 417 -0.48 -11.21 5.12
CA PHE A 417 -0.12 -9.84 4.78
C PHE A 417 1.32 -9.77 4.27
N MET A 418 1.60 -8.84 3.36
CA MET A 418 2.95 -8.64 2.85
C MET A 418 3.83 -7.94 3.90
N ASP A 419 5.03 -8.46 4.08
CA ASP A 419 6.07 -7.88 4.92
C ASP A 419 7.42 -7.87 4.20
N TYR A 420 8.35 -7.08 4.71
CA TYR A 420 9.69 -6.91 4.17
C TYR A 420 10.71 -7.14 5.26
N LEU A 421 11.53 -8.18 5.09
CA LEU A 421 12.49 -8.63 6.11
C LEU A 421 13.91 -8.28 5.68
N PRO A 422 14.73 -7.67 6.56
CA PRO A 422 16.11 -7.39 6.24
C PRO A 422 16.90 -8.71 6.12
N LEU A 423 17.85 -8.74 5.18
CA LEU A 423 18.77 -9.84 4.96
C LEU A 423 20.15 -9.59 5.59
N LYS A 424 20.20 -8.70 6.58
CA LYS A 424 21.37 -8.43 7.42
C LYS A 424 20.91 -8.13 8.84
N ASP A 425 21.81 -8.29 9.80
CA ASP A 425 21.56 -7.86 11.16
C ASP A 425 21.43 -6.33 11.25
N ILE A 426 20.34 -5.87 11.85
CA ILE A 426 20.09 -4.45 12.10
C ILE A 426 19.89 -4.16 13.59
N LYS A 427 20.06 -2.90 13.97
CA LYS A 427 19.76 -2.41 15.33
C LYS A 427 18.25 -2.42 15.57
N LEU A 428 17.80 -2.96 16.70
CA LEU A 428 16.41 -2.81 17.12
C LEU A 428 16.22 -1.43 17.75
N THR A 429 15.76 -0.49 16.94
CA THR A 429 15.37 0.85 17.41
C THR A 429 13.98 0.82 18.01
N PHE A 430 13.68 1.77 18.90
CA PHE A 430 12.34 1.96 19.44
C PHE A 430 11.29 2.24 18.35
N GLU A 431 11.70 2.86 17.24
CA GLU A 431 10.83 3.11 16.07
C GLU A 431 10.51 1.83 15.31
N ASN A 432 11.52 1.04 14.94
CA ASN A 432 11.33 -0.25 14.26
C ASN A 432 10.41 -1.17 15.06
N PHE A 433 10.60 -1.20 16.38
CA PHE A 433 9.75 -1.92 17.30
C PHE A 433 8.29 -1.45 17.23
N ARG A 434 8.03 -0.16 17.52
CA ARG A 434 6.65 0.37 17.53
C ARG A 434 5.92 0.16 16.21
N LEU A 435 6.59 0.42 15.08
CA LEU A 435 5.98 0.24 13.76
C LEU A 435 5.63 -1.23 13.46
N LYS A 436 6.49 -2.18 13.85
CA LYS A 436 6.16 -3.61 13.73
C LYS A 436 4.98 -4.01 14.62
N ILE A 437 4.99 -3.60 15.88
CA ILE A 437 3.90 -3.95 16.80
C ILE A 437 2.58 -3.30 16.32
N PHE A 438 2.64 -2.06 15.84
CA PHE A 438 1.49 -1.38 15.25
C PHE A 438 0.96 -2.13 14.03
N LYS A 439 1.83 -2.56 13.09
CA LYS A 439 1.46 -3.42 11.95
C LYS A 439 0.64 -4.62 12.40
N LEU A 440 1.22 -5.44 13.28
CA LEU A 440 0.59 -6.67 13.76
C LEU A 440 -0.74 -6.40 14.48
N ALA A 441 -0.79 -5.35 15.31
CA ALA A 441 -2.01 -4.95 16.01
C ALA A 441 -3.10 -4.51 15.02
N MET A 442 -2.74 -3.75 13.99
CA MET A 442 -3.65 -3.31 12.94
C MET A 442 -4.16 -4.50 12.12
N GLU A 443 -3.31 -5.40 11.67
CA GLU A 443 -3.69 -6.63 10.97
C GLU A 443 -4.71 -7.43 11.78
N SER A 444 -4.40 -7.65 13.06
CA SER A 444 -5.25 -8.41 13.97
C SER A 444 -6.62 -7.76 14.18
N CYS A 445 -6.66 -6.43 14.36
CA CYS A 445 -7.91 -5.70 14.57
C CYS A 445 -8.73 -5.54 13.28
N LEU A 446 -8.08 -5.32 12.14
CA LEU A 446 -8.74 -5.15 10.84
C LEU A 446 -9.29 -6.48 10.30
N ALA A 447 -8.58 -7.59 10.56
CA ALA A 447 -9.06 -8.95 10.26
C ALA A 447 -10.08 -9.49 11.28
N ASN A 448 -10.47 -8.70 12.31
CA ASN A 448 -11.37 -9.09 13.39
C ASN A 448 -10.92 -10.36 14.18
N ILE A 449 -9.60 -10.57 14.30
CA ILE A 449 -8.98 -11.70 15.03
C ILE A 449 -8.23 -11.24 16.28
N SER A 450 -8.50 -10.04 16.78
CA SER A 450 -7.84 -9.42 17.96
C SER A 450 -7.79 -10.28 19.23
N SER A 451 -8.64 -11.30 19.34
CA SER A 451 -8.64 -12.25 20.45
C SER A 451 -7.57 -13.34 20.35
N GLN A 452 -7.02 -13.61 19.16
CA GLN A 452 -6.01 -14.65 18.96
C GLN A 452 -4.62 -14.20 19.49
N PRO A 453 -3.79 -15.14 19.95
CA PRO A 453 -2.38 -14.85 20.26
C PRO A 453 -1.61 -14.54 18.97
N LEU A 454 -0.53 -13.76 19.09
CA LEU A 454 0.46 -13.62 18.01
C LEU A 454 1.03 -15.00 17.66
N SER A 455 1.35 -15.22 16.38
CA SER A 455 2.01 -16.47 16.00
C SER A 455 3.46 -16.46 16.53
N GLU A 456 3.93 -17.61 17.02
CA GLU A 456 5.34 -17.76 17.44
C GLU A 456 6.27 -17.46 16.25
N ASP A 457 5.89 -17.89 15.05
CA ASP A 457 6.63 -17.62 13.81
C ASP A 457 6.83 -16.11 13.56
N ASP A 458 5.80 -15.27 13.74
CA ASP A 458 5.91 -13.82 13.51
C ASP A 458 6.88 -13.16 14.50
N ILE A 459 6.89 -13.64 15.74
CA ILE A 459 7.79 -13.19 16.80
C ILE A 459 9.21 -13.60 16.47
N THR A 460 9.45 -14.90 16.22
CA THR A 460 10.77 -15.43 15.90
C THR A 460 11.35 -14.75 14.66
N VAL A 461 10.56 -14.67 13.58
CA VAL A 461 10.98 -14.01 12.33
C VAL A 461 11.37 -12.56 12.58
N PHE A 462 10.60 -11.80 13.37
CA PHE A 462 10.97 -10.44 13.72
C PHE A 462 12.27 -10.40 14.52
N MET A 463 12.33 -11.16 15.62
CA MET A 463 13.47 -11.14 16.55
C MET A 463 14.77 -11.54 15.85
N ASP A 464 14.75 -12.52 14.95
CA ASP A 464 15.92 -13.00 14.20
C ASP A 464 16.58 -11.94 13.30
N ASN A 465 15.91 -10.84 13.02
CA ASN A 465 16.46 -9.73 12.24
C ASN A 465 17.33 -8.76 13.06
N TYR A 466 17.31 -8.87 14.39
CA TYR A 466 17.96 -7.92 15.29
C TYR A 466 19.00 -8.56 16.18
N SER A 467 20.17 -7.92 16.23
CA SER A 467 21.34 -8.40 16.99
C SER A 467 21.67 -7.58 18.24
N TYR A 468 21.15 -6.36 18.36
CA TYR A 468 21.39 -5.49 19.52
C TYR A 468 20.26 -4.48 19.70
N LEU A 469 20.09 -4.04 20.95
CA LEU A 469 19.03 -3.13 21.38
C LEU A 469 19.54 -1.68 21.46
N ASP A 470 18.66 -0.72 21.21
CA ASP A 470 18.95 0.71 21.39
C ASP A 470 19.07 1.11 22.87
N GLU A 471 19.96 2.06 23.17
CA GLU A 471 20.33 2.43 24.55
C GLU A 471 19.14 2.99 25.34
N ASN A 472 18.29 3.78 24.68
CA ASN A 472 17.12 4.43 25.31
C ASN A 472 15.83 3.61 25.23
N PHE A 473 15.90 2.38 24.71
CA PHE A 473 14.72 1.58 24.38
C PHE A 473 13.75 1.43 25.56
N ASN A 474 14.26 1.09 26.75
CA ASN A 474 13.43 0.86 27.94
C ASN A 474 12.74 2.13 28.45
N PHE A 475 13.43 3.27 28.40
CA PHE A 475 12.86 4.56 28.79
C PHE A 475 11.71 4.95 27.87
N ASP A 476 11.93 4.83 26.58
CA ASP A 476 10.96 5.21 25.56
C ASP A 476 9.70 4.31 25.57
N ILE A 477 9.89 3.01 25.79
CA ILE A 477 8.80 2.05 26.00
C ILE A 477 7.93 2.45 27.19
N SER A 478 8.55 2.81 28.32
CA SER A 478 7.81 3.22 29.53
C SER A 478 6.93 4.46 29.26
N LYS A 479 7.42 5.41 28.46
CA LYS A 479 6.67 6.59 28.03
C LYS A 479 5.47 6.21 27.14
N LEU A 480 5.65 5.29 26.19
CA LEU A 480 4.57 4.77 25.35
C LEU A 480 3.47 4.10 26.18
N TYR A 481 3.82 3.25 27.14
CA TYR A 481 2.85 2.60 28.03
C TYR A 481 1.94 3.60 28.74
N ASN A 482 2.55 4.63 29.35
CA ASN A 482 1.80 5.65 30.06
C ASN A 482 0.79 6.37 29.12
N ILE A 483 1.23 6.71 27.90
CA ILE A 483 0.36 7.32 26.89
C ILE A 483 -0.81 6.40 26.54
N LEU A 484 -0.54 5.12 26.27
CA LEU A 484 -1.57 4.13 25.94
C LEU A 484 -2.59 3.96 27.07
N ASP A 485 -2.15 3.91 28.32
CA ASP A 485 -3.03 3.77 29.49
C ASP A 485 -3.94 4.98 29.67
N ILE A 486 -3.40 6.19 29.52
CA ILE A 486 -4.19 7.43 29.55
C ILE A 486 -5.25 7.38 28.43
N MET A 487 -4.86 7.02 27.20
CA MET A 487 -5.80 6.98 26.07
C MET A 487 -6.89 5.91 26.24
N VAL A 488 -6.57 4.74 26.81
CA VAL A 488 -7.55 3.70 27.12
C VAL A 488 -8.55 4.18 28.17
N ASN A 489 -8.10 4.84 29.22
CA ASN A 489 -8.97 5.38 30.28
C ASN A 489 -9.89 6.48 29.73
N LEU A 490 -9.36 7.40 28.92
CA LEU A 490 -10.16 8.40 28.22
C LEU A 490 -11.28 7.78 27.38
N CYS A 491 -11.00 6.67 26.68
CA CYS A 491 -12.03 5.95 25.93
C CYS A 491 -13.09 5.34 26.87
N ILE A 492 -12.70 4.80 28.02
CA ILE A 492 -13.63 4.24 29.01
C ILE A 492 -14.58 5.35 29.52
N ASP A 493 -14.05 6.51 29.88
CA ASP A 493 -14.85 7.66 30.35
C ASP A 493 -15.83 8.13 29.27
N ALA A 494 -15.37 8.25 28.02
CA ALA A 494 -16.24 8.62 26.90
C ALA A 494 -17.35 7.60 26.67
N MET A 495 -17.07 6.31 26.80
CA MET A 495 -18.08 5.26 26.69
C MET A 495 -19.14 5.37 27.81
N ILE A 496 -18.77 5.80 29.02
CA ILE A 496 -19.72 6.07 30.11
C ILE A 496 -20.65 7.23 29.72
N PHE A 497 -20.11 8.35 29.23
CA PHE A 497 -20.92 9.48 28.78
C PHE A 497 -21.87 9.10 27.62
N CYS A 498 -21.39 8.31 26.65
CA CYS A 498 -22.25 7.83 25.55
C CYS A 498 -23.39 6.95 26.07
N LYS A 499 -23.15 6.06 27.04
CA LYS A 499 -24.20 5.24 27.66
C LYS A 499 -25.23 6.09 28.41
N SER A 500 -24.80 7.15 29.08
CA SER A 500 -25.72 8.12 29.71
C SER A 500 -26.60 8.80 28.67
N LEU A 501 -26.03 9.25 27.54
CA LEU A 501 -26.80 9.85 26.44
C LEU A 501 -27.82 8.86 25.85
N ILE A 502 -27.42 7.61 25.63
CA ILE A 502 -28.34 6.55 25.15
C ILE A 502 -29.50 6.37 26.14
N LYS A 503 -29.20 6.28 27.44
CA LYS A 503 -30.24 6.13 28.48
C LYS A 503 -31.22 7.31 28.49
N ILE A 504 -30.74 8.54 28.32
CA ILE A 504 -31.59 9.73 28.22
C ILE A 504 -32.46 9.65 26.97
N SER A 505 -31.89 9.27 25.83
CA SER A 505 -32.62 9.22 24.55
C SER A 505 -33.76 8.20 24.51
N ILE A 506 -33.64 7.08 25.24
CA ILE A 506 -34.70 6.05 25.31
C ILE A 506 -35.88 6.50 26.20
N ASN A 507 -35.62 7.39 27.17
CA ASN A 507 -36.63 7.81 28.15
C ASN A 507 -37.59 8.92 27.63
N ASN A 508 -37.57 9.22 26.32
CA ASN A 508 -38.54 9.98 25.52
C ASN A 508 -38.98 11.41 25.95
N GLU A 509 -38.52 11.96 27.07
CA GLU A 509 -38.83 13.35 27.46
C GLU A 509 -37.56 14.17 27.68
N ILE A 510 -37.02 14.79 26.61
CA ILE A 510 -36.06 15.90 26.72
C ILE A 510 -36.87 17.20 26.87
N ASN A 511 -37.64 17.30 27.95
CA ASN A 511 -38.65 18.36 28.11
C ASN A 511 -38.24 19.45 29.10
N THR A 512 -37.11 19.29 29.80
CA THR A 512 -36.64 20.26 30.80
C THR A 512 -35.32 20.91 30.38
N ASP A 513 -35.13 22.19 30.73
CA ASP A 513 -33.86 22.89 30.49
C ASP A 513 -32.70 22.22 31.25
N ASN A 514 -32.98 21.59 32.40
CA ASN A 514 -31.99 20.79 33.14
C ASN A 514 -31.47 19.59 32.32
N GLN A 515 -32.35 18.86 31.63
CA GLN A 515 -31.92 17.74 30.78
C GLN A 515 -31.13 18.24 29.56
N LYS A 516 -31.55 19.35 28.95
CA LYS A 516 -30.80 19.96 27.83
C LYS A 516 -29.41 20.39 28.27
N ASN A 517 -29.28 21.04 29.42
CA ASN A 517 -28.00 21.44 30.00
C ASN A 517 -27.12 20.23 30.30
N TYR A 518 -27.69 19.15 30.87
CA TYR A 518 -26.95 17.93 31.13
C TYR A 518 -26.47 17.23 29.85
N ILE A 519 -27.32 17.17 28.81
CA ILE A 519 -26.92 16.66 27.49
C ILE A 519 -25.77 17.50 26.91
N ALA A 520 -25.86 18.84 27.00
CA ALA A 520 -24.80 19.74 26.54
C ALA A 520 -23.49 19.52 27.30
N GLU A 521 -23.54 19.33 28.63
CA GLU A 521 -22.38 18.99 29.46
C GLU A 521 -21.74 17.66 29.04
N LEU A 522 -22.55 16.62 28.80
CA LEU A 522 -22.05 15.33 28.32
C LEU A 522 -21.34 15.46 26.97
N PHE A 523 -21.90 16.23 26.02
CA PHE A 523 -21.23 16.50 24.75
C PHE A 523 -19.97 17.35 24.91
N PHE A 524 -19.97 18.32 25.82
CA PHE A 524 -18.78 19.10 26.15
C PHE A 524 -17.64 18.20 26.65
N ASN A 525 -17.94 17.30 27.59
CA ASN A 525 -16.98 16.32 28.11
C ASN A 525 -16.49 15.37 27.01
N LEU A 526 -17.37 14.88 26.13
CA LEU A 526 -16.99 14.04 24.99
C LEU A 526 -16.04 14.76 24.02
N ASN A 527 -16.26 16.05 23.75
CA ASN A 527 -15.38 16.85 22.91
C ASN A 527 -14.04 17.12 23.61
N GLY A 528 -14.05 17.36 24.93
CA GLY A 528 -12.84 17.45 25.76
C GLY A 528 -12.00 16.17 25.70
N ILE A 529 -12.65 15.01 25.69
CA ILE A 529 -11.98 13.71 25.52
C ILE A 529 -11.39 13.56 24.11
N ASP A 530 -12.12 13.92 23.04
CA ASP A 530 -11.57 13.84 21.68
C ASP A 530 -10.30 14.70 21.53
N ASN A 531 -10.32 15.94 22.04
CA ASN A 531 -9.16 16.83 22.04
C ASN A 531 -8.02 16.24 22.86
N SER A 532 -8.36 15.67 24.01
CA SER A 532 -7.42 14.98 24.87
C SER A 532 -6.74 13.82 24.16
N LEU A 533 -7.48 12.97 23.46
CA LEU A 533 -6.96 11.84 22.69
C LEU A 533 -6.03 12.33 21.57
N LEU A 534 -6.40 13.39 20.85
CA LEU A 534 -5.57 13.99 19.81
C LEU A 534 -4.22 14.45 20.36
N LEU A 535 -4.20 15.19 21.47
CA LEU A 535 -2.96 15.70 22.07
C LEU A 535 -1.98 14.58 22.46
N ARG A 536 -2.49 13.44 22.97
CA ARG A 536 -1.64 12.29 23.30
C ARG A 536 -1.19 11.54 22.05
N ALA A 537 -2.07 11.43 21.07
CA ALA A 537 -1.78 10.76 19.80
C ALA A 537 -0.67 11.44 19.00
N LEU A 538 -0.47 12.76 19.14
CA LEU A 538 0.62 13.50 18.51
C LEU A 538 2.03 13.08 18.98
N ALA A 539 2.14 12.27 20.03
CA ALA A 539 3.43 11.80 20.53
C ALA A 539 4.15 10.86 19.55
N TYR A 540 3.40 10.05 18.81
CA TYR A 540 3.93 9.05 17.87
C TYR A 540 3.06 8.96 16.62
N ASP A 541 3.69 8.82 15.46
CA ASP A 541 3.03 8.84 14.16
C ASP A 541 1.91 7.78 14.05
N GLU A 542 2.13 6.58 14.58
CA GLU A 542 1.14 5.50 14.54
C GLU A 542 -0.07 5.75 15.43
N LEU A 543 0.11 6.42 16.58
CA LEU A 543 -1.01 6.82 17.43
C LEU A 543 -1.79 7.96 16.78
N TYR A 544 -1.10 8.88 16.10
CA TYR A 544 -1.74 9.95 15.34
C TYR A 544 -2.56 9.39 14.17
N ALA A 545 -2.02 8.43 13.42
CA ALA A 545 -2.76 7.70 12.39
C ALA A 545 -4.03 7.03 12.98
N LEU A 546 -3.90 6.34 14.11
CA LEU A 546 -5.05 5.72 14.77
C LEU A 546 -6.10 6.76 15.25
N ASN A 547 -5.66 7.93 15.71
CA ASN A 547 -6.57 9.03 16.06
C ASN A 547 -7.30 9.60 14.83
N ILE A 548 -6.64 9.70 13.67
CA ILE A 548 -7.29 10.09 12.41
C ILE A 548 -8.39 9.11 12.04
N MET A 549 -8.17 7.80 12.22
CA MET A 549 -9.21 6.79 12.01
C MET A 549 -10.41 7.01 12.95
N HIS A 550 -10.16 7.27 14.24
CA HIS A 550 -11.20 7.59 15.23
C HIS A 550 -12.01 8.84 14.84
N ARG A 551 -11.34 9.89 14.37
CA ARG A 551 -12.00 11.13 13.90
C ARG A 551 -12.82 10.90 12.64
N SER A 552 -12.27 10.21 11.64
CA SER A 552 -13.02 9.86 10.42
C SER A 552 -14.26 9.03 10.72
N ALA A 553 -14.18 8.10 11.68
CA ALA A 553 -15.32 7.33 12.14
C ALA A 553 -16.38 8.20 12.84
N LYS A 554 -15.97 9.24 13.59
CA LYS A 554 -16.89 10.24 14.18
C LYS A 554 -17.60 11.03 13.09
N GLU A 555 -16.87 11.51 12.09
CA GLU A 555 -17.38 12.34 10.98
C GLU A 555 -18.31 11.55 10.04
N SER A 556 -18.13 10.23 9.95
CA SER A 556 -18.97 9.33 9.15
C SER A 556 -20.29 8.89 9.83
N THR A 557 -20.70 9.57 10.91
CA THR A 557 -21.95 9.28 11.63
C THR A 557 -23.15 9.75 10.80
N LEU A 558 -24.06 8.84 10.44
CA LEU A 558 -25.26 9.15 9.63
C LEU A 558 -26.50 9.48 10.47
N SER A 559 -26.47 9.17 11.76
CA SER A 559 -27.61 9.34 12.65
C SER A 559 -27.81 10.83 12.97
N TYR A 560 -29.06 11.30 12.83
CA TYR A 560 -29.44 12.69 13.12
C TYR A 560 -30.20 12.83 14.45
N ASP A 561 -30.52 11.73 15.12
CA ASP A 561 -31.14 11.72 16.45
C ASP A 561 -30.12 11.48 17.57
N LEU A 562 -30.48 11.83 18.80
CA LEU A 562 -29.60 11.72 19.96
C LEU A 562 -29.16 10.28 20.23
N PHE A 563 -30.07 9.32 20.07
CA PHE A 563 -29.80 7.90 20.33
C PHE A 563 -28.72 7.39 19.38
N GLY A 564 -28.90 7.59 18.09
CA GLY A 564 -27.99 7.12 17.05
C GLY A 564 -26.64 7.81 17.13
N ILE A 565 -26.60 9.13 17.37
CA ILE A 565 -25.33 9.84 17.62
C ILE A 565 -24.59 9.24 18.81
N ALA A 566 -25.26 9.04 19.94
CA ALA A 566 -24.64 8.49 21.14
C ALA A 566 -24.19 7.03 20.95
N PHE A 567 -24.97 6.22 20.22
CA PHE A 567 -24.66 4.83 19.93
C PHE A 567 -23.49 4.67 18.96
N ASP A 568 -23.43 5.47 17.90
CA ASP A 568 -22.32 5.45 16.94
C ASP A 568 -21.03 5.94 17.60
N ARG A 569 -21.11 6.96 18.45
CA ARG A 569 -19.99 7.41 19.29
C ARG A 569 -19.52 6.32 20.25
N LEU A 570 -20.44 5.61 20.92
CA LEU A 570 -20.09 4.48 21.80
C LEU A 570 -19.32 3.39 21.06
N LYS A 571 -19.79 3.01 19.86
CA LYS A 571 -19.09 2.03 19.00
C LYS A 571 -17.70 2.52 18.62
N ASN A 572 -17.59 3.79 18.22
CA ASN A 572 -16.31 4.38 17.83
C ASN A 572 -15.29 4.33 18.97
N PHE A 573 -15.62 4.83 20.16
CA PHE A 573 -14.73 4.74 21.33
C PHE A 573 -14.42 3.31 21.73
N SER A 574 -15.40 2.41 21.67
CA SER A 574 -15.16 0.99 21.95
C SER A 574 -14.14 0.38 20.98
N ARG A 575 -14.21 0.75 19.71
CA ARG A 575 -13.29 0.27 18.68
C ARG A 575 -11.90 0.87 18.83
N PHE A 576 -11.80 2.17 19.06
CA PHE A 576 -10.51 2.83 19.30
C PHE A 576 -9.81 2.24 20.54
N LYS A 577 -10.56 2.01 21.62
CA LYS A 577 -10.06 1.30 22.81
C LYS A 577 -9.55 -0.10 22.50
N LEU A 578 -10.23 -0.85 21.62
CA LEU A 578 -9.78 -2.19 21.21
C LEU A 578 -8.41 -2.12 20.53
N PHE A 579 -8.23 -1.21 19.56
CA PHE A 579 -6.93 -1.02 18.92
C PHE A 579 -5.82 -0.71 19.92
N LEU A 580 -6.05 0.24 20.85
CA LEU A 580 -5.07 0.60 21.87
C LEU A 580 -4.71 -0.57 22.80
N LYS A 581 -5.71 -1.37 23.21
CA LYS A 581 -5.48 -2.55 24.04
C LYS A 581 -4.74 -3.67 23.31
N THR A 582 -5.07 -3.91 22.04
CA THR A 582 -4.35 -4.89 21.21
C THR A 582 -2.91 -4.46 21.01
N TYR A 583 -2.67 -3.18 20.72
CA TYR A 583 -1.32 -2.62 20.62
C TYR A 583 -0.55 -2.87 21.92
N LYS A 584 -1.10 -2.47 23.08
CA LYS A 584 -0.47 -2.71 24.39
C LYS A 584 -0.17 -4.19 24.65
N LYS A 585 -1.13 -5.08 24.40
CA LYS A 585 -0.96 -6.53 24.57
C LYS A 585 0.22 -7.06 23.75
N PHE A 586 0.38 -6.60 22.51
CA PHE A 586 1.46 -7.07 21.65
C PHE A 586 2.82 -6.50 22.08
N ILE A 587 2.86 -5.29 22.66
CA ILE A 587 4.08 -4.79 23.31
C ILE A 587 4.48 -5.73 24.46
N ASP A 588 3.54 -6.14 25.32
CA ASP A 588 3.83 -7.04 26.45
C ASP A 588 4.50 -8.34 25.97
N VAL A 589 3.94 -8.98 24.94
CA VAL A 589 4.45 -10.23 24.36
C VAL A 589 5.87 -10.07 23.84
N PHE A 590 6.15 -9.04 23.03
CA PHE A 590 7.49 -8.87 22.47
C PHE A 590 8.52 -8.42 23.52
N LEU A 591 8.12 -7.71 24.57
CA LEU A 591 9.06 -7.32 25.63
C LEU A 591 9.55 -8.52 26.44
N GLU A 592 8.75 -9.58 26.59
CA GLU A 592 9.20 -10.84 27.19
C GLU A 592 10.31 -11.47 26.34
N GLU A 593 10.12 -11.54 25.03
CA GLU A 593 11.08 -12.09 24.07
C GLU A 593 12.35 -11.24 23.95
N ILE A 594 12.23 -9.91 23.94
CA ILE A 594 13.37 -8.99 23.96
C ILE A 594 14.20 -9.19 25.24
N LYS A 595 13.55 -9.40 26.39
CA LYS A 595 14.28 -9.68 27.64
C LYS A 595 15.01 -11.01 27.58
N LEU A 596 14.45 -12.04 26.94
CA LEU A 596 15.11 -13.35 26.79
C LEU A 596 16.28 -13.30 25.80
N LYS A 597 16.21 -12.45 24.77
CA LYS A 597 17.25 -12.37 23.72
C LYS A 597 18.42 -11.45 24.09
N PHE A 598 18.16 -10.35 24.79
CA PHE A 598 19.17 -9.28 24.99
C PHE A 598 19.62 -9.07 26.44
N ASN A 599 19.00 -9.74 27.43
CA ASN A 599 19.53 -9.84 28.80
C ASN A 599 20.05 -11.24 29.05
#